data_AF-A0AA37M9P7-F1
#
_entry.id   AF-A0AA37M9P7-F1
#
_cell.length_a   1.000
_cell.length_b   1.000
_cell.length_c   1.000
_cell.angle_alpha   90.00
_cell.angle_beta   90.00
_cell.angle_gamma   90.00
#
_symmetry.space_group_name_H-M   'P 1'
#
loop_
_entity.id
_entity.type
_entity.pdbx_description
1 polymer ?
#
loop_
_entity_poly.entity_id
_entity_poly.type
_entity_poly.pdbx_seq_one_letter_code
_entity_poly.pdbx_strand_id
1 'polypeptide(L)'
;MLWQVGPLTISRRPYNIEEWSREASASWAKKELLGRRPDREFTGEGEEKLSLKGRLHPFNRRAIAGLSSLELAHSLCRSGQGRHGSPQSRRLSRAG
;
A
#
# COMPACT_ATOMS: atom_id res chain seq x y z
N MET A 1 7.24 7.36 10.04
CA MET A 1 6.11 6.56 9.52
C MET A 1 6.60 5.14 9.31
N LEU A 2 5.77 4.15 9.63
CA LEU A 2 6.03 2.73 9.47
C LEU A 2 5.02 2.20 8.46
N TRP A 3 5.49 1.50 7.44
CA TRP A 3 4.68 0.87 6.41
C TRP A 3 4.82 -0.65 6.54
N GLN A 4 3.70 -1.35 6.45
CA GLN A 4 3.66 -2.80 6.56
C GLN A 4 2.93 -3.39 5.34
N VAL A 5 3.65 -4.20 4.57
CA VAL A 5 3.15 -4.88 3.37
C VAL A 5 3.42 -6.38 3.54
N GLY A 6 2.46 -7.10 4.10
CA GLY A 6 2.70 -8.46 4.60
C GLY A 6 3.86 -8.48 5.62
N PRO A 7 4.92 -9.29 5.42
CA PRO A 7 6.09 -9.30 6.29
C PRO A 7 7.09 -8.19 5.99
N LEU A 8 6.94 -7.46 4.89
CA LEU A 8 7.82 -6.35 4.56
C LEU A 8 7.49 -5.15 5.44
N THR A 9 8.45 -4.75 6.26
CA THR A 9 8.35 -3.57 7.12
C THR A 9 9.27 -2.49 6.60
N ILE A 10 8.71 -1.37 6.12
CA ILE A 10 9.48 -0.22 5.63
C ILE A 10 9.35 0.92 6.64
N SER A 11 10.48 1.33 7.21
CA SER A 11 10.54 2.46 8.14
C SER A 11 11.33 3.62 7.54
N ARG A 12 11.07 4.85 8.04
CA ARG A 12 11.70 6.11 7.57
C ARG A 12 13.24 6.09 7.53
N ARG A 13 13.91 5.18 8.24
CA ARG A 13 15.35 4.95 8.11
C ARG A 13 15.58 3.45 7.96
N PRO A 14 16.27 2.98 6.92
CA PRO A 14 17.13 3.74 6.01
C PRO A 14 16.43 4.29 4.76
N TYR A 15 15.11 4.07 4.61
CA TYR A 15 14.34 4.51 3.45
C TYR A 15 13.77 5.91 3.65
N ASN A 16 14.27 6.88 2.91
CA ASN A 16 13.64 8.18 2.81
C ASN A 16 12.52 8.10 1.75
N ILE A 17 11.33 7.68 2.14
CA ILE A 17 10.13 7.76 1.29
C ILE A 17 9.77 9.23 1.15
N GLU A 18 9.82 9.73 -0.07
CA GLU A 18 9.56 11.13 -0.42
C GLU A 18 8.11 11.31 -0.88
N GLU A 19 7.56 10.30 -1.56
CA GLU A 19 6.23 10.33 -2.13
C GLU A 19 5.54 8.97 -1.95
N TRP A 20 4.23 9.01 -1.70
CA TRP A 20 3.40 7.83 -1.69
C TRP A 20 2.00 8.15 -2.22
N SER A 21 1.38 7.19 -2.93
CA SER A 21 0.00 7.28 -3.40
C SER A 21 -0.73 5.97 -3.12
N ARG A 22 -2.04 6.08 -2.89
CA ARG A 22 -2.96 4.93 -2.73
C ARG A 22 -4.16 5.16 -3.62
N GLU A 23 -4.35 4.29 -4.59
CA GLU A 23 -5.50 4.28 -5.49
C GLU A 23 -6.33 3.05 -5.15
N ALA A 24 -7.62 3.25 -4.91
CA ALA A 24 -8.58 2.17 -4.68
C ALA A 24 -9.74 2.35 -5.66
N SER A 25 -10.17 1.25 -6.26
CA SER A 25 -11.27 1.24 -7.21
C SER A 25 -12.40 0.31 -6.74
N ALA A 26 -13.58 0.49 -7.32
CA ALA A 26 -14.76 -0.32 -7.04
C ALA A 26 -15.57 -0.52 -8.32
N SER A 27 -16.15 -1.70 -8.48
CA SER A 27 -16.97 -2.04 -9.63
C SER A 27 -18.44 -1.71 -9.37
N TRP A 28 -19.05 -1.08 -10.38
CA TRP A 28 -20.45 -0.68 -10.36
C TRP A 28 -21.11 -1.10 -11.67
N ALA A 29 -22.11 -1.98 -11.59
CA ALA A 29 -22.90 -2.36 -12.75
C ALA A 29 -23.98 -1.32 -13.02
N LYS A 30 -24.05 -0.82 -14.26
CA LYS A 30 -25.08 0.12 -14.69
C LYS A 30 -26.33 -0.67 -15.10
N LYS A 31 -27.48 -0.29 -14.54
CA LYS A 31 -28.80 -0.74 -15.00
C LYS A 31 -29.50 0.42 -15.69
N GLU A 32 -29.75 0.27 -16.98
CA GLU A 32 -30.51 1.27 -17.73
C GLU A 32 -32.00 1.13 -17.43
N LEU A 33 -32.62 2.25 -17.05
CA LEU A 33 -34.04 2.34 -16.71
C LEU A 33 -34.70 3.28 -17.71
N LEU A 34 -35.85 2.90 -18.26
CA LEU A 34 -36.58 3.74 -19.21
C LEU A 34 -37.09 5.02 -18.52
N GLY A 35 -36.74 6.18 -19.10
CA GLY A 35 -37.23 7.48 -18.67
C GLY A 35 -36.70 8.00 -17.32
N ARG A 36 -35.64 7.39 -16.76
CA ARG A 36 -35.02 7.82 -15.49
C ARG A 36 -33.50 7.73 -15.53
N ARG A 37 -32.85 8.34 -14.54
CA ARG A 37 -31.39 8.25 -14.36
C ARG A 37 -30.99 6.77 -14.18
N PRO A 38 -29.96 6.27 -14.88
CA PRO A 38 -29.49 4.91 -14.73
C PRO A 38 -29.04 4.63 -13.30
N ASP A 39 -29.48 3.49 -12.77
CA ASP A 39 -29.08 3.04 -11.45
C ASP A 39 -27.72 2.33 -11.52
N ARG A 40 -26.98 2.34 -10.40
CA ARG A 40 -25.67 1.69 -10.29
C ARG A 40 -25.64 0.78 -9.07
N GLU A 41 -25.44 -0.51 -9.32
CA GLU A 41 -25.32 -1.51 -8.26
C GLU A 41 -23.85 -1.82 -7.99
N PHE A 42 -23.47 -1.85 -6.71
CA PHE A 42 -22.13 -2.25 -6.32
C PHE A 42 -21.92 -3.73 -6.61
N THR A 43 -20.89 -4.06 -7.39
CA THR A 43 -20.60 -5.44 -7.81
C THR A 43 -19.32 -6.01 -7.22
N GLY A 44 -18.52 -5.19 -6.55
CA GLY A 44 -17.32 -5.65 -5.86
C GLY A 44 -16.28 -4.57 -5.67
N GLU A 45 -15.30 -4.89 -4.83
CA GLU A 45 -14.07 -4.12 -4.72
C GLU A 45 -13.24 -4.30 -6.00
N GLY A 46 -12.70 -3.20 -6.51
CA GLY A 46 -11.79 -3.19 -7.63
C GLY A 46 -10.34 -3.31 -7.16
N GLU A 47 -9.41 -3.11 -8.08
CA GLU A 47 -7.99 -3.12 -7.74
C GLU A 47 -7.62 -2.00 -6.77
N GLU A 48 -6.70 -2.34 -5.87
CA GLU A 48 -6.05 -1.41 -4.96
C GLU A 48 -4.54 -1.38 -5.26
N LYS A 49 -4.01 -0.17 -5.43
CA LYS A 49 -2.61 0.08 -5.74
C LYS A 49 -2.01 1.03 -4.72
N LEU A 50 -0.98 0.56 -4.02
CA LEU A 50 -0.13 1.37 -3.15
C LEU A 50 1.23 1.59 -3.82
N SER A 51 1.59 2.85 -4.07
CA SER A 51 2.89 3.23 -4.65
C SER A 51 3.72 3.98 -3.62
N LEU A 52 4.97 3.54 -3.39
CA LEU A 52 5.94 4.18 -2.51
C LEU A 52 7.18 4.55 -3.33
N LYS A 53 7.63 5.80 -3.25
CA LYS A 53 8.83 6.29 -3.94
C LYS A 53 9.77 6.98 -2.96
N GLY A 54 11.06 6.70 -3.07
CA GLY A 54 12.05 7.23 -2.16
C GLY A 54 13.49 6.81 -2.47
N ARG A 55 14.40 7.20 -1.58
CA ARG A 55 15.83 6.90 -1.68
C ARG A 55 16.31 6.05 -0.51
N LEU A 56 17.21 5.11 -0.79
CA LEU A 56 17.92 4.34 0.22
C LEU A 56 19.29 4.99 0.48
N HIS A 57 19.61 5.27 1.74
CA HIS A 57 20.91 5.85 2.10
C HIS A 57 21.85 4.78 2.67
N PRO A 58 22.87 4.32 1.92
CA PRO A 58 23.66 3.12 2.25
C PRO A 58 24.73 3.34 3.34
N PHE A 59 25.05 4.58 3.70
CA PHE A 59 26.18 4.88 4.59
C PHE A 59 25.86 4.90 6.09
N ASN A 60 24.62 4.61 6.48
CA ASN A 60 24.24 4.49 7.89
C ASN A 60 24.34 3.03 8.34
N ARG A 61 24.68 2.76 9.61
CA ARG A 61 24.73 1.39 10.18
C ARG A 61 23.43 0.58 9.98
N ARG A 62 22.29 1.27 9.77
CA ARG A 62 20.97 0.69 9.46
C ARG A 62 20.75 0.36 7.99
N ALA A 63 21.69 0.65 7.09
CA ALA A 63 21.60 0.39 5.67
C ALA A 63 21.60 -1.11 5.33
N ILE A 64 22.31 -1.93 6.11
CA ILE A 64 22.31 -3.41 5.95
C ILE A 64 20.88 -3.94 6.10
N ALA A 65 20.12 -3.44 7.07
CA ALA A 65 18.70 -3.77 7.25
C ALA A 65 17.80 -3.22 6.11
N GLY A 66 18.23 -2.17 5.42
CA GLY A 66 17.54 -1.65 4.22
C GLY A 66 17.84 -2.45 2.97
N LEU A 67 19.07 -2.93 2.79
CA LEU A 67 19.41 -3.79 1.67
C LEU A 67 18.67 -5.13 1.78
N SER A 68 18.64 -5.73 2.98
CA SER A 68 17.88 -6.97 3.22
C SER A 68 16.38 -6.80 3.00
N SER A 69 15.83 -5.63 3.35
CA SER A 69 14.41 -5.33 3.13
C SER A 69 14.08 -5.08 1.64
N LEU A 70 15.05 -4.57 0.86
CA LEU A 70 14.91 -4.40 -0.60
C LEU A 70 14.99 -5.77 -1.31
N GLU A 71 15.92 -6.63 -0.89
CA GLU A 71 16.01 -8.01 -1.35
C GLU A 71 14.73 -8.79 -1.00
N LEU A 72 14.21 -8.60 0.21
CA LEU A 72 12.92 -9.17 0.61
C LEU A 72 11.82 -8.67 -0.33
N ALA A 73 11.65 -7.36 -0.54
CA ALA A 73 10.67 -6.80 -1.47
C ALA A 73 10.79 -7.42 -2.88
N HIS A 74 12.01 -7.54 -3.40
CA HIS A 74 12.25 -8.13 -4.71
C HIS A 74 11.92 -9.63 -4.75
N SER A 75 12.26 -10.38 -3.71
CA SER A 75 11.88 -11.79 -3.58
C SER A 75 10.36 -11.98 -3.52
N LEU A 76 9.65 -11.05 -2.85
CA LEU A 76 8.20 -11.06 -2.78
C LEU A 76 7.59 -10.82 -4.16
N CYS A 77 8.11 -9.86 -4.93
CA CYS A 77 7.66 -9.63 -6.31
C CYS A 77 7.84 -10.88 -7.19
N ARG A 78 8.98 -11.59 -7.06
CA ARG A 78 9.24 -12.82 -7.85
C ARG A 78 8.41 -14.01 -7.41
N SER A 79 8.01 -14.07 -6.14
CA SER A 79 7.25 -15.20 -5.59
C SER A 79 5.81 -15.29 -6.12
N GLY A 80 5.28 -14.20 -6.70
CA GLY A 80 3.90 -14.17 -7.23
C GLY A 80 2.81 -14.33 -6.18
N GLN A 81 3.15 -14.43 -4.90
CA GLN A 81 2.19 -14.53 -3.82
C GLN A 81 1.57 -13.16 -3.55
N GLY A 82 0.32 -12.95 -3.94
CA GLY A 82 -0.45 -11.75 -3.60
C GLY A 82 -0.50 -11.57 -2.08
N ARG A 83 -0.21 -10.36 -1.59
CA ARG A 83 -0.15 -10.08 -0.14
C ARG A 83 -0.97 -8.85 0.20
N HIS A 84 -1.82 -9.01 1.22
CA HIS A 84 -2.64 -7.95 1.78
C HIS A 84 -1.76 -7.01 2.63
N GLY A 85 -1.72 -5.72 2.27
CA GLY A 85 -1.03 -4.68 3.03
C GLY A 85 -2.04 -3.85 3.82
N SER A 86 -2.07 -3.99 5.14
CA SER A 86 -2.93 -3.16 6.00
C SER A 86 -2.16 -1.90 6.41
N PRO A 87 -2.62 -0.69 6.07
CA PRO A 87 -2.01 0.53 6.59
C PRO A 87 -2.39 0.69 8.07
N GLN A 88 -1.43 0.47 8.96
CA GLN A 88 -1.64 0.74 10.39
C GLN A 88 -1.75 2.25 10.63
N SER A 89 -2.98 2.75 10.75
CA SER A 89 -3.24 4.06 11.32
C SER A 89 -3.00 3.97 12.83
N ARG A 90 -1.96 4.65 13.32
CA ARG A 90 -1.78 4.90 14.76
C ARG A 90 -2.96 5.76 15.22
N ARG A 91 -4.00 5.13 15.79
CA ARG A 91 -4.91 5.83 16.69
C ARG A 91 -4.09 6.27 17.90
N LEU A 92 -3.70 7.55 17.91
CA LEU A 92 -3.27 8.22 19.12
C LEU A 92 -4.51 8.30 20.03
N SER A 93 -4.58 7.37 20.97
CA SER A 93 -5.43 7.49 22.15
C SER A 93 -4.99 8.75 22.90
N ARG A 94 -5.79 9.82 22.84
CA ARG A 94 -5.79 10.85 23.88
C ARG A 94 -6.33 10.19 25.15
N ALA A 95 -5.44 9.87 26.07
CA ALA A 95 -5.81 9.68 27.46
C ALA A 95 -6.15 11.06 28.05
N GLY A 96 -7.19 11.09 28.87
CA GLY A 96 -7.75 12.28 29.53
C GLY A 96 -6.82 12.94 30.53
#